data_AF-A0A966P4H0-F1
#
_entry.id   AF-A0A966P4H0-F1
#
_cell.length_a   1.000
_cell.length_b   1.000
_cell.length_c   1.000
_cell.angle_alpha   90.00
_cell.angle_beta   90.00
_cell.angle_gamma   90.00
#
_symmetry.space_group_name_H-M   'P 1'
#
loop_
_entity.id
_entity.type
_entity.pdbx_description
1 polymer ?
#
loop_
_entity_poly.entity_id
_entity_poly.type
_entity_poly.pdbx_seq_one_letter_code
_entity_poly.pdbx_strand_id
1 'polypeptide(L)'
;MKKTLFLSIALLATLSSSAQKLVSRDTYVHFFSETPVEDIEASLKDGVGLINTETKEFVFQVNIQSFTFEKALMQEHFNENYMESTKYPKGLFKGKITGDIAFSKAGTYTVKLVGTMNIHGKDRPMTIPATITVSKEGLVVLESTFIIKPTDHDVEIPSLVVTKIAKEIEVKVKSTLRAN
;
A
#
# COMPACT_ATOMS: atom_id res chain seq x y z
N MET A 1 61.72 11.60 24.59
CA MET A 1 60.34 11.98 25.01
C MET A 1 59.81 12.95 23.97
N LYS A 2 58.57 12.78 23.48
CA LYS A 2 57.96 13.37 22.26
C LYS A 2 57.94 12.38 21.09
N LYS A 3 56.87 11.59 20.97
CA LYS A 3 56.32 11.06 19.69
C LYS A 3 55.20 10.03 19.83
N THR A 4 54.70 9.72 21.03
CA THR A 4 53.64 8.70 21.22
C THR A 4 52.25 9.27 21.50
N LEU A 5 52.00 10.55 21.24
CA LEU A 5 50.70 11.20 21.50
C LEU A 5 49.93 11.49 20.19
N PHE A 6 49.88 10.54 19.26
CA PHE A 6 49.19 10.73 17.97
C PHE A 6 48.24 9.60 17.58
N LEU A 7 47.91 8.68 18.48
CA LEU A 7 47.10 7.51 18.11
C LEU A 7 45.98 7.24 19.12
N SER A 8 45.28 8.29 19.54
CA SER A 8 44.08 8.17 20.39
C SER A 8 42.92 9.04 19.92
N ILE A 9 42.98 9.57 18.70
CA ILE A 9 41.76 9.89 17.94
C ILE A 9 41.20 8.55 17.51
N ALA A 10 40.55 7.92 18.48
CA ALA A 10 39.65 6.82 18.28
C ALA A 10 38.68 7.26 17.19
N LEU A 11 38.86 6.60 16.05
CA LEU A 11 37.96 6.43 14.95
C LEU A 11 36.56 6.08 15.49
N LEU A 12 35.83 7.07 16.02
CA LEU A 12 34.37 7.08 16.02
C LEU A 12 33.96 7.31 14.56
N ALA A 13 34.19 6.31 13.73
CA ALA A 13 33.39 6.11 12.55
C ALA A 13 31.99 5.84 13.07
N THR A 14 31.22 6.91 13.23
CA THR A 14 29.77 6.81 13.35
C THR A 14 29.30 6.09 12.10
N LEU A 15 29.07 4.78 12.23
CA LEU A 15 28.35 4.00 11.25
C LEU A 15 26.94 4.59 11.24
N SER A 16 26.74 5.62 10.42
CA SER A 16 25.42 6.09 10.05
C SER A 16 24.79 4.95 9.25
N SER A 17 24.11 4.05 9.95
CA SER A 17 23.16 3.15 9.32
C SER A 17 22.05 4.04 8.78
N SER A 18 22.16 4.43 7.51
CA SER A 18 21.06 5.12 6.85
C SER A 18 19.89 4.15 6.78
N ALA A 19 18.81 4.49 7.48
CA ALA A 19 17.52 3.84 7.30
C ALA A 19 17.22 3.75 5.80
N GLN A 20 17.17 2.53 5.25
CA GLN A 20 16.95 2.34 3.83
C GLN A 20 15.46 2.54 3.56
N LYS A 21 15.11 3.65 2.91
CA LYS A 21 13.75 3.88 2.40
C LYS A 21 13.60 3.17 1.08
N LEU A 22 12.67 2.22 1.03
CA LEU A 22 12.26 1.56 -0.19
C LEU A 22 11.08 2.31 -0.79
N VAL A 23 11.10 2.54 -2.10
CA VAL A 23 10.07 3.29 -2.83
C VAL A 23 9.56 2.46 -4.01
N SER A 24 8.26 2.50 -4.24
CA SER A 24 7.60 2.04 -5.46
C SER A 24 6.83 3.21 -6.08
N ARG A 25 6.84 3.29 -7.41
CA ARG A 25 6.01 4.21 -8.22
C ARG A 25 5.13 3.45 -9.23
N ASP A 26 5.12 2.13 -9.10
CA ASP A 26 4.56 1.12 -9.98
C ASP A 26 3.69 0.14 -9.18
N THR A 27 3.07 0.60 -8.08
CA THR A 27 2.20 -0.24 -7.27
C THR A 27 0.92 -0.52 -8.04
N TYR A 28 0.69 -1.81 -8.28
CA TYR A 28 -0.52 -2.34 -8.88
C TYR A 28 -1.57 -2.55 -7.80
N VAL A 29 -2.77 -2.04 -8.05
CA VAL A 29 -3.96 -2.33 -7.25
C VAL A 29 -5.05 -2.78 -8.20
N HIS A 30 -5.73 -3.84 -7.83
CA HIS A 30 -6.84 -4.44 -8.55
C HIS A 30 -7.96 -4.72 -7.58
N PHE A 31 -9.18 -4.43 -7.98
CA PHE A 31 -10.34 -4.87 -7.22
C PHE A 31 -11.37 -5.52 -8.13
N PHE A 32 -12.07 -6.48 -7.56
CA PHE A 32 -13.11 -7.25 -8.24
C PHE A 32 -14.33 -7.40 -7.33
N SER A 33 -15.50 -7.25 -7.93
CA SER A 33 -16.81 -7.37 -7.30
C SER A 33 -17.76 -8.05 -8.28
N GLU A 34 -18.13 -9.29 -8.01
CA GLU A 34 -19.14 -10.03 -8.76
C GLU A 34 -20.53 -9.76 -8.21
N THR A 35 -21.48 -9.48 -9.10
CA THR A 35 -22.90 -9.40 -8.75
C THR A 35 -23.76 -10.17 -9.76
N PRO A 36 -25.01 -10.55 -9.43
CA PRO A 36 -25.86 -11.30 -10.36
C PRO A 36 -26.17 -10.58 -11.68
N VAL A 37 -25.91 -9.26 -11.76
CA VAL A 37 -26.22 -8.43 -12.92
C VAL A 37 -24.97 -8.11 -13.73
N GLU A 38 -23.88 -7.74 -13.07
CA GLU A 38 -22.67 -7.25 -13.73
C GLU A 38 -21.45 -7.37 -12.81
N ASP A 39 -20.33 -7.78 -13.38
CA ASP A 39 -19.04 -7.78 -12.72
C ASP A 39 -18.43 -6.38 -12.77
N ILE A 40 -17.88 -5.94 -11.65
CA ILE A 40 -17.15 -4.68 -11.54
C ILE A 40 -15.70 -5.01 -11.26
N GLU A 41 -14.84 -4.64 -12.22
CA GLU A 41 -13.39 -4.79 -12.11
C GLU A 41 -12.71 -3.45 -12.44
N ALA A 42 -11.72 -3.08 -11.64
CA ALA A 42 -10.83 -1.98 -11.98
C ALA A 42 -9.41 -2.22 -11.52
N SER A 43 -8.47 -1.56 -12.19
CA SER A 43 -7.07 -1.60 -11.79
C SER A 43 -6.35 -0.27 -12.00
N LEU A 44 -5.26 -0.09 -11.25
CA LEU A 44 -4.27 0.96 -11.47
C LEU A 44 -2.87 0.37 -11.36
N LYS A 45 -1.88 1.08 -11.92
CA LYS A 45 -0.47 0.64 -11.99
C LYS A 45 0.53 1.70 -11.51
N ASP A 46 0.04 2.86 -11.11
CA ASP A 46 0.80 4.07 -10.77
C ASP A 46 0.71 4.42 -9.28
N GLY A 47 0.32 3.46 -8.43
CA GLY A 47 0.32 3.64 -7.00
C GLY A 47 1.74 3.86 -6.46
N VAL A 48 1.85 4.65 -5.41
CA VAL A 48 3.12 5.00 -4.77
C VAL A 48 3.21 4.32 -3.41
N GLY A 49 4.34 3.66 -3.15
CA GLY A 49 4.64 2.98 -1.89
C GLY A 49 5.95 3.47 -1.30
N LEU A 50 6.00 3.57 0.02
CA LEU A 50 7.22 3.82 0.78
C LEU A 50 7.27 2.86 1.97
N ILE A 51 8.42 2.23 2.20
CA ILE A 51 8.70 1.44 3.41
C ILE A 51 10.02 1.92 4.01
N ASN A 52 10.01 2.26 5.30
CA ASN A 52 11.21 2.43 6.09
C ASN A 52 11.58 1.07 6.70
N THR A 53 12.72 0.50 6.28
CA THR A 53 13.12 -0.86 6.69
C THR A 53 13.55 -0.96 8.16
N GLU A 54 13.96 0.15 8.78
CA GLU A 54 14.37 0.22 10.18
C GLU A 54 13.16 0.36 11.10
N THR A 55 12.32 1.37 10.85
CA THR A 55 11.14 1.63 11.70
C THR A 55 9.96 0.72 11.38
N LYS A 56 10.04 -0.03 10.27
CA LYS A 56 8.96 -0.84 9.68
C LYS A 56 7.73 -0.01 9.33
N GLU A 57 7.85 1.30 9.20
CA GLU A 57 6.76 2.19 8.80
C GLU A 57 6.53 2.09 7.29
N PHE A 58 5.27 2.12 6.89
CA PHE A 58 4.89 2.12 5.49
C PHE A 58 3.86 3.21 5.18
N VAL A 59 3.85 3.65 3.93
CA VAL A 59 2.81 4.49 3.35
C VAL A 59 2.55 4.01 1.92
N PHE A 60 1.30 3.71 1.59
CA PHE A 60 0.83 3.45 0.23
C PHE A 60 -0.24 4.46 -0.13
N GLN A 61 -0.14 5.06 -1.30
CA GLN A 61 -1.09 6.05 -1.81
C GLN A 61 -1.47 5.72 -3.24
N VAL A 62 -2.74 5.86 -3.55
CA VAL A 62 -3.27 5.75 -4.92
C VAL A 62 -4.06 7.01 -5.27
N ASN A 63 -4.07 7.37 -6.56
CA ASN A 63 -5.02 8.34 -7.09
C ASN A 63 -6.29 7.58 -7.51
N ILE A 64 -7.43 7.97 -6.96
CA ILE A 64 -8.71 7.30 -7.22
C ILE A 64 -9.09 7.41 -8.70
N GLN A 65 -8.79 8.53 -9.34
CA GLN A 65 -9.08 8.73 -10.76
C GLN A 65 -8.19 7.92 -11.70
N SER A 66 -7.08 7.33 -11.21
CA SER A 66 -6.20 6.47 -12.00
C SER A 66 -6.75 5.05 -12.19
N PHE A 67 -7.82 4.66 -11.46
CA PHE A 67 -8.46 3.37 -11.69
C PHE A 67 -9.11 3.33 -13.07
N THR A 68 -8.70 2.34 -13.86
CA THR A 68 -9.26 2.06 -15.19
C THR A 68 -10.25 0.91 -15.08
N PHE A 69 -11.45 1.12 -15.62
CA PHE A 69 -12.53 0.14 -15.69
C PHE A 69 -12.74 -0.31 -17.15
N GLU A 70 -13.40 -1.46 -17.34
CA GLU A 70 -13.75 -1.93 -18.69
C GLU A 70 -14.71 -0.97 -19.41
N LYS A 71 -15.67 -0.38 -18.68
CA LYS A 71 -16.66 0.56 -19.23
C LYS A 71 -16.44 1.95 -18.67
N ALA A 72 -16.34 2.94 -19.57
CA ALA A 72 -16.17 4.35 -19.20
C ALA A 72 -17.26 4.85 -18.24
N LEU A 73 -18.51 4.44 -18.46
CA LEU A 73 -19.64 4.83 -17.60
C LEU A 73 -19.52 4.27 -16.17
N MET A 74 -18.95 3.07 -16.00
CA MET A 74 -18.68 2.53 -14.66
C MET A 74 -17.62 3.37 -13.94
N GLN A 75 -16.59 3.78 -14.66
CA GLN A 75 -15.56 4.67 -14.12
C GLN A 75 -16.12 6.04 -13.74
N GLU A 76 -16.99 6.61 -14.57
CA GLU A 76 -17.69 7.87 -14.27
C GLU A 76 -18.51 7.74 -12.99
N HIS A 77 -19.36 6.71 -12.90
CA HIS A 77 -20.15 6.48 -11.69
C HIS A 77 -19.27 6.21 -10.46
N PHE A 78 -18.18 5.44 -10.59
CA PHE A 78 -17.20 5.23 -9.53
C PHE A 78 -16.66 6.54 -8.98
N ASN A 79 -16.23 7.44 -9.87
CA ASN A 79 -15.62 8.70 -9.49
C ASN A 79 -16.63 9.69 -8.91
N GLU A 80 -17.82 9.81 -9.51
CA GLU A 80 -18.80 10.84 -9.13
C GLU A 80 -19.72 10.40 -8.00
N ASN A 81 -20.31 9.20 -8.11
CA ASN A 81 -21.40 8.77 -7.23
C ASN A 81 -20.93 7.99 -6.00
N TYR A 82 -19.74 7.38 -6.05
CA TYR A 82 -19.28 6.49 -4.97
C TYR A 82 -18.05 7.04 -4.24
N MET A 83 -17.03 7.47 -4.98
CA MET A 83 -15.78 7.91 -4.37
C MET A 83 -15.65 9.43 -4.23
N GLU A 84 -16.57 10.19 -4.80
CA GLU A 84 -16.52 11.67 -4.88
C GLU A 84 -15.07 12.15 -5.19
N SER A 85 -14.42 11.59 -6.21
CA SER A 85 -12.96 11.65 -6.36
C SER A 85 -12.41 13.05 -6.63
N THR A 86 -13.25 13.99 -7.07
CA THR A 86 -12.92 15.42 -7.12
C THR A 86 -12.65 15.99 -5.72
N LYS A 87 -13.36 15.51 -4.70
CA LYS A 87 -13.25 15.93 -3.29
C LYS A 87 -12.26 15.05 -2.51
N TYR A 88 -12.26 13.75 -2.78
CA TYR A 88 -11.35 12.78 -2.16
C TYR A 88 -10.49 12.07 -3.21
N PRO A 89 -9.52 12.76 -3.82
CA PRO A 89 -8.77 12.23 -4.97
C PRO A 89 -7.82 11.09 -4.61
N LYS A 90 -7.59 10.82 -3.32
CA LYS A 90 -6.55 9.90 -2.86
C LYS A 90 -7.11 8.85 -1.93
N GLY A 91 -6.67 7.61 -2.13
CA GLY A 91 -6.70 6.56 -1.12
C GLY A 91 -5.32 6.47 -0.46
N LEU A 92 -5.28 6.30 0.87
CA LEU A 92 -4.04 6.24 1.64
C LEU A 92 -4.09 5.09 2.64
N PHE A 93 -3.03 4.29 2.74
CA PHE A 93 -2.84 3.35 3.83
C PHE A 93 -1.47 3.54 4.44
N LYS A 94 -1.42 3.89 5.72
CA LYS A 94 -0.16 4.15 6.45
C LYS A 94 -0.15 3.45 7.79
N GLY A 95 1.01 2.96 8.21
CA GLY A 95 1.11 2.21 9.45
C GLY A 95 2.46 1.56 9.64
N LYS A 96 2.46 0.42 10.34
CA LYS A 96 3.65 -0.39 10.62
C LYS A 96 3.49 -1.83 10.18
N ILE A 97 4.57 -2.41 9.68
CA ILE A 97 4.69 -3.83 9.40
C ILE A 97 4.96 -4.55 10.71
N THR A 98 4.13 -5.52 11.04
CA THR A 98 4.25 -6.37 12.22
C THR A 98 4.57 -7.81 11.80
N GLY A 99 5.37 -8.49 12.61
CA GLY A 99 5.95 -9.80 12.30
C GLY A 99 7.47 -9.76 12.09
N ASP A 100 8.03 -10.95 11.93
CA ASP A 100 9.47 -11.14 11.72
C ASP A 100 9.80 -11.01 10.24
N ILE A 101 10.44 -9.88 9.91
CA ILE A 101 10.95 -9.58 8.58
C ILE A 101 12.37 -9.03 8.70
N ALA A 102 13.26 -9.52 7.84
CA ALA A 102 14.62 -9.02 7.71
C ALA A 102 14.85 -8.57 6.26
N PHE A 103 14.73 -7.27 6.00
CA PHE A 103 14.93 -6.69 4.66
C PHE A 103 16.36 -6.86 4.10
N SER A 104 17.32 -7.21 4.95
CA SER A 104 18.70 -7.51 4.57
C SER A 104 18.94 -8.98 4.19
N LYS A 105 17.93 -9.84 4.31
CA LYS A 105 18.05 -11.27 4.03
C LYS A 105 17.07 -11.65 2.94
N ALA A 106 17.56 -12.32 1.91
CA ALA A 106 16.71 -12.87 0.88
C ALA A 106 15.78 -13.93 1.47
N GLY A 107 14.52 -13.91 1.07
CA GLY A 107 13.50 -14.80 1.60
C GLY A 107 12.08 -14.27 1.42
N THR A 108 11.12 -15.09 1.80
CA THR A 108 9.70 -14.73 1.79
C THR A 108 9.20 -14.67 3.23
N TYR A 109 8.55 -13.56 3.56
CA TYR A 109 8.08 -13.23 4.90
C TYR A 109 6.58 -13.01 4.88
N THR A 110 5.84 -13.75 5.69
CA THR A 110 4.42 -13.47 5.96
C THR A 110 4.33 -12.49 7.12
N VAL A 111 3.73 -11.33 6.88
CA VAL A 111 3.63 -10.22 7.84
C VAL A 111 2.21 -9.69 7.90
N LYS A 112 1.95 -8.77 8.83
CA LYS A 112 0.70 -7.99 8.87
C LYS A 112 1.00 -6.50 8.78
N LEU A 113 0.31 -5.82 7.90
CA LEU A 113 0.29 -4.37 7.79
C LEU A 113 -0.78 -3.83 8.75
N VAL A 114 -0.36 -3.20 9.84
CA VAL A 114 -1.26 -2.64 10.85
C VAL A 114 -1.21 -1.13 10.75
N GLY A 115 -2.34 -0.49 10.44
CA GLY A 115 -2.34 0.93 10.15
C GLY A 115 -3.72 1.54 10.01
N THR A 116 -3.74 2.76 9.48
CA THR A 116 -4.95 3.52 9.18
C THR A 116 -5.11 3.66 7.68
N MET A 117 -6.25 3.20 7.18
CA MET A 117 -6.69 3.32 5.80
C MET A 117 -7.65 4.50 5.68
N ASN A 118 -7.31 5.47 4.85
CA ASN A 118 -8.19 6.57 4.45
C ASN A 118 -8.72 6.29 3.05
N ILE A 119 -10.03 6.12 2.94
CA ILE A 119 -10.77 6.02 1.69
C ILE A 119 -11.99 6.92 1.84
N HIS A 120 -12.30 7.72 0.81
CA HIS A 120 -13.44 8.63 0.81
C HIS A 120 -13.41 9.63 2.00
N GLY A 121 -12.20 10.04 2.42
CA GLY A 121 -12.00 10.93 3.56
C GLY A 121 -12.22 10.29 4.94
N LYS A 122 -12.47 8.97 5.01
CA LYS A 122 -12.74 8.24 6.25
C LYS A 122 -11.55 7.39 6.67
N ASP A 123 -11.02 7.70 7.84
CA ASP A 123 -9.97 6.92 8.48
C ASP A 123 -10.54 5.68 9.17
N ARG A 124 -9.96 4.51 8.85
CA ARG A 124 -10.29 3.24 9.46
C ARG A 124 -9.03 2.48 9.86
N PRO A 125 -8.93 1.98 11.11
CA PRO A 125 -7.86 1.07 11.49
C PRO A 125 -8.05 -0.27 10.77
N MET A 126 -7.00 -0.76 10.13
CA MET A 126 -6.99 -2.01 9.37
C MET A 126 -5.76 -2.85 9.73
N THR A 127 -5.95 -4.16 9.76
CA THR A 127 -4.86 -5.14 9.84
C THR A 127 -4.94 -6.05 8.63
N ILE A 128 -3.99 -5.91 7.71
CA ILE A 128 -4.01 -6.59 6.41
C ILE A 128 -2.86 -7.59 6.33
N PRO A 129 -3.11 -8.88 6.03
CA PRO A 129 -2.03 -9.84 5.79
C PRO A 129 -1.28 -9.48 4.51
N ALA A 130 0.04 -9.64 4.52
CA ALA A 130 0.88 -9.43 3.34
C ALA A 130 2.03 -10.43 3.29
N THR A 131 2.47 -10.72 2.07
CA THR A 131 3.67 -11.49 1.79
C THR A 131 4.71 -10.53 1.23
N ILE A 132 5.89 -10.49 1.84
CA ILE A 132 7.02 -9.70 1.36
C ILE A 132 8.13 -10.66 0.93
N THR A 133 8.52 -10.57 -0.33
CA THR A 133 9.66 -11.32 -0.88
C THR A 133 10.83 -10.38 -1.10
N VAL A 134 11.97 -10.70 -0.50
CA VAL A 134 13.23 -9.97 -0.62
C VAL A 134 14.16 -10.77 -1.52
N SER A 135 14.62 -10.17 -2.61
CA SER A 135 15.61 -10.78 -3.52
C SER A 135 17.04 -10.62 -3.00
N LYS A 136 17.98 -11.38 -3.58
CA LYS A 136 19.41 -11.25 -3.21
C LYS A 136 19.99 -9.90 -3.60
N GLU A 137 19.42 -9.26 -4.61
CA GLU A 137 19.80 -7.96 -5.16
C GLU A 137 19.14 -6.79 -4.43
N GLY A 138 18.36 -7.06 -3.37
CA GLY A 138 17.68 -6.04 -2.58
C GLY A 138 16.37 -5.53 -3.18
N LEU A 139 15.84 -6.18 -4.23
CA LEU A 139 14.50 -5.92 -4.73
C LEU A 139 13.48 -6.46 -3.73
N VAL A 140 12.48 -5.66 -3.38
CA VAL A 140 11.42 -6.07 -2.46
C VAL A 140 10.09 -6.09 -3.19
N VAL A 141 9.39 -7.21 -3.15
CA VAL A 141 8.05 -7.36 -3.70
C VAL A 141 7.07 -7.58 -2.55
N LEU A 142 6.08 -6.70 -2.43
CA LEU A 142 4.98 -6.84 -1.49
C LEU A 142 3.72 -7.26 -2.25
N GLU A 143 3.09 -8.33 -1.77
CA GLU A 143 1.82 -8.83 -2.28
C GLU A 143 0.81 -8.95 -1.13
N SER A 144 -0.43 -8.55 -1.38
CA SER A 144 -1.49 -8.62 -0.38
C SER A 144 -2.86 -8.76 -1.03
N THR A 145 -3.73 -9.52 -0.38
CA THR A 145 -5.14 -9.65 -0.74
C THR A 145 -5.98 -9.42 0.51
N PHE A 146 -6.97 -8.55 0.43
CA PHE A 146 -7.86 -8.24 1.54
C PHE A 146 -9.23 -7.78 1.05
N ILE A 147 -10.20 -7.75 1.96
CA ILE A 147 -11.57 -7.35 1.66
C ILE A 147 -11.82 -5.92 2.18
N ILE A 148 -12.49 -5.10 1.37
CA ILE A 148 -13.04 -3.80 1.77
C ILE A 148 -14.57 -3.86 1.72
N LYS A 149 -15.24 -3.21 2.67
CA LYS A 149 -16.68 -2.98 2.66
C LYS A 149 -16.93 -1.50 2.36
N PRO A 150 -17.56 -1.12 1.24
CA PRO A 150 -17.82 0.28 0.90
C PRO A 150 -18.53 1.04 2.03
N THR A 151 -19.48 0.39 2.71
CA THR A 151 -20.23 0.95 3.84
C THR A 151 -19.37 1.36 5.02
N ASP A 152 -18.19 0.75 5.21
CA ASP A 152 -17.29 1.11 6.30
C ASP A 152 -16.59 2.46 6.03
N HIS A 153 -16.61 2.93 4.78
CA HIS A 153 -15.96 4.15 4.33
C HIS A 153 -16.96 5.25 3.92
N ASP A 154 -18.21 5.18 4.39
CA ASP A 154 -19.31 6.09 4.03
C ASP A 154 -19.47 6.23 2.51
N VAL A 155 -19.23 5.14 1.78
CA VAL A 155 -19.59 5.03 0.36
C VAL A 155 -21.01 4.50 0.30
N GLU A 156 -21.96 5.38 0.02
CA GLU A 156 -23.37 5.01 -0.08
C GLU A 156 -23.64 4.21 -1.35
N ILE A 157 -24.30 3.06 -1.18
CA ILE A 157 -24.80 2.26 -2.29
C ILE A 157 -26.33 2.44 -2.33
N PRO A 158 -26.88 3.16 -3.32
CA PRO A 158 -28.31 3.36 -3.41
C PRO A 158 -29.07 2.04 -3.50
N SER A 159 -30.21 1.94 -2.81
CA SER A 159 -31.01 0.71 -2.72
C SER A 159 -31.42 0.14 -4.09
N LEU A 160 -31.55 1.00 -5.10
CA LEU A 160 -31.91 0.62 -6.48
C LEU A 160 -30.79 -0.15 -7.22
N VAL A 161 -29.55 -0.05 -6.76
CA VAL A 161 -28.37 -0.67 -7.39
C VAL A 161 -27.64 -1.64 -6.46
N VAL A 162 -28.22 -1.98 -5.31
CA VAL A 162 -27.64 -2.92 -4.34
C VAL A 162 -27.42 -4.33 -4.92
N THR A 163 -28.19 -4.70 -5.96
CA THR A 163 -28.01 -5.95 -6.71
C THR A 163 -26.87 -5.89 -7.73
N LYS A 164 -26.25 -4.71 -7.91
CA LYS A 164 -25.19 -4.42 -8.89
C LYS A 164 -23.84 -4.09 -8.24
N ILE A 165 -23.76 -3.92 -6.92
CA ILE A 165 -22.51 -3.63 -6.20
C ILE A 165 -22.34 -4.62 -5.05
N ALA A 166 -21.20 -5.31 -5.00
CA ALA A 166 -20.93 -6.23 -3.91
C ALA A 166 -20.74 -5.50 -2.58
N LYS A 167 -21.20 -6.12 -1.50
CA LYS A 167 -21.00 -5.62 -0.13
C LYS A 167 -19.56 -5.77 0.35
N GLU A 168 -18.84 -6.70 -0.27
CA GLU A 168 -17.46 -7.04 0.02
C GLU A 168 -16.71 -7.04 -1.31
N ILE A 169 -15.63 -6.26 -1.36
CA ILE A 169 -14.80 -6.10 -2.55
C ILE A 169 -13.43 -6.69 -2.23
N GLU A 170 -13.02 -7.69 -3.02
CA GLU A 170 -11.66 -8.22 -2.92
C GLU A 170 -10.69 -7.25 -3.59
N VAL A 171 -9.65 -6.88 -2.86
CA VAL A 171 -8.57 -6.00 -3.33
C VAL A 171 -7.27 -6.77 -3.31
N LYS A 172 -6.61 -6.80 -4.47
CA LYS A 172 -5.27 -7.37 -4.68
C LYS A 172 -4.27 -6.25 -4.92
N VAL A 173 -3.16 -6.31 -4.20
CA VAL A 173 -2.08 -5.32 -4.29
C VAL A 173 -0.78 -6.03 -4.59
N LYS A 174 -0.02 -5.49 -5.53
CA LYS A 174 1.36 -5.87 -5.79
C LYS A 174 2.23 -4.63 -5.94
N SER A 175 3.25 -4.51 -5.11
CA SER A 175 4.18 -3.37 -5.12
C SER A 175 5.62 -3.85 -5.24
N THR A 176 6.37 -3.26 -6.17
CA THR A 176 7.80 -3.54 -6.35
C THR A 176 8.60 -2.36 -5.81
N LEU A 177 9.21 -2.53 -4.64
CA LEU A 177 9.95 -1.49 -3.95
C LEU A 177 11.45 -1.64 -4.13
N ARG A 178 12.13 -0.50 -4.32
CA ARG A 178 13.57 -0.40 -4.53
C ARG A 178 14.15 0.67 -3.63
N ALA A 179 15.42 0.55 -3.25
CA ALA A 179 16.11 1.61 -2.55
C ALA A 179 16.07 2.90 -3.37
N ASN A 180 15.71 4.01 -2.73
CA ASN A 180 15.77 5.34 -3.34
C ASN A 180 17.15 5.98 -3.17
#